data_AF-A0A0S8BTY0-F1
#
_entry.id   AF-A0A0S8BTY0-F1
#
_cell.length_a   1.000
_cell.length_b   1.000
_cell.length_c   1.000
_cell.angle_alpha   90.00
_cell.angle_beta   90.00
_cell.angle_gamma   90.00
#
_symmetry.space_group_name_H-M   'P 1'
#
loop_
_entity.id
_entity.type
_entity.pdbx_description
1 polymer ?
#
loop_
_entity_poly.entity_id
_entity_poly.type
_entity_poly.pdbx_seq_one_letter_code
_entity_poly.pdbx_strand_id
1 'polypeptide(L)'
;MLLDSSARPAAVSRSHGDAYERSLQAIDGHDVAGIELVELPIAAPVFHALRKPLAVPADAVGLYDVFPLASHLKPEYRKIAGQFLAAEALWTMEEQGLLGGVPVNVKLDVPRGWQSDPKQIHQHLVAEGALDLSESGIETYKAIKSAWDKSLASAPIS
;
A
#
# COMPACT_ATOMS: atom_id res chain seq x y z
N MET A 1 7.88 4.51 -11.30
CA MET A 1 7.16 3.82 -10.22
C MET A 1 6.36 4.87 -9.47
N LEU A 2 5.14 4.53 -9.05
CA LEU A 2 4.31 5.42 -8.25
C LEU A 2 4.94 5.63 -6.87
N LEU A 3 5.65 4.61 -6.40
CA LEU A 3 6.51 4.64 -5.23
C LEU A 3 7.94 4.99 -5.68
N ASP A 4 8.35 6.25 -5.54
CA ASP A 4 9.75 6.65 -5.76
C ASP A 4 10.63 6.28 -4.54
N SER A 5 11.91 6.62 -4.56
CA SER A 5 12.82 6.36 -3.42
C SER A 5 12.46 7.11 -2.13
N SER A 6 11.49 8.03 -2.18
CA SER A 6 10.90 8.71 -1.02
C SER A 6 9.61 8.05 -0.53
N ALA A 7 9.14 6.98 -1.19
CA ALA A 7 8.00 6.19 -0.79
C ALA A 7 8.20 5.69 0.65
N ARG A 8 7.39 6.25 1.55
CA ARG A 8 7.41 5.89 2.95
C ARG A 8 6.81 4.50 3.11
N PRO A 9 7.33 3.69 4.05
CA PRO A 9 6.81 2.36 4.30
C PRO A 9 5.29 2.34 4.48
N ALA A 10 4.66 1.20 4.19
CA ALA A 10 3.28 0.96 4.59
C ALA A 10 3.09 1.21 6.09
N ALA A 11 1.93 1.74 6.46
CA ALA A 11 1.66 2.11 7.84
C ALA A 11 1.30 0.89 8.69
N VAL A 12 1.62 1.00 9.98
CA VAL A 12 1.26 0.00 10.96
C VAL A 12 -0.14 0.33 11.51
N SER A 13 -1.08 -0.59 11.37
CA SER A 13 -2.35 -0.53 12.11
C SER A 13 -2.41 -1.66 13.15
N ARG A 14 -3.20 -1.45 14.20
CA ARG A 14 -3.40 -2.43 15.27
C ARG A 14 -4.45 -3.48 14.89
N SER A 15 -5.34 -3.14 13.96
CA SER A 15 -6.38 -4.02 13.43
C SER A 15 -6.89 -3.51 12.08
N HIS A 16 -7.69 -4.33 11.39
CA HIS A 16 -8.38 -3.91 10.17
C HIS A 16 -9.35 -2.74 10.42
N GLY A 17 -10.06 -2.72 11.56
CA GLY A 17 -10.97 -1.62 11.93
C GLY A 17 -10.23 -0.29 12.16
N ASP A 18 -9.10 -0.34 12.85
CA ASP A 18 -8.21 0.80 13.05
C ASP A 18 -7.62 1.31 11.71
N ALA A 19 -7.28 0.40 10.79
CA ALA A 19 -6.90 0.79 9.44
C ALA A 19 -8.05 1.50 8.71
N TYR A 20 -9.29 1.02 8.87
CA TYR A 20 -10.45 1.62 8.21
C TYR A 20 -10.81 3.01 8.73
N GLU A 21 -10.85 3.21 10.04
CA GLU A 21 -11.16 4.53 10.61
C GLU A 21 -10.13 5.60 10.19
N ARG A 22 -8.84 5.23 10.15
CA ARG A 22 -7.78 6.13 9.67
C ARG A 22 -7.90 6.43 8.18
N SER A 23 -8.39 5.48 7.40
CA SER A 23 -8.50 5.62 5.94
C SER A 23 -9.55 6.68 5.62
N LEU A 24 -10.69 6.64 6.34
CA LEU A 24 -11.75 7.64 6.27
C LEU A 24 -11.26 9.04 6.65
N GLN A 25 -10.42 9.16 7.68
CA GLN A 25 -9.82 10.45 8.06
C GLN A 25 -8.83 10.97 7.01
N ALA A 26 -8.02 10.09 6.42
CA ALA A 26 -6.99 10.47 5.47
C ALA A 26 -7.54 10.96 4.13
N ILE A 27 -8.76 10.56 3.76
CA ILE A 27 -9.43 10.97 2.51
C ILE A 27 -10.38 12.15 2.67
N ASP A 28 -10.61 12.62 3.90
CA ASP A 28 -11.52 13.72 4.13
C ASP A 28 -11.07 14.97 3.36
N GLY A 29 -12.00 15.56 2.59
CA GLY A 29 -11.72 16.71 1.73
C GLY A 29 -11.03 16.40 0.39
N HIS A 30 -10.82 15.14 0.02
CA HIS A 30 -10.28 14.74 -1.29
C HIS A 30 -11.38 14.16 -2.21
N ASP A 31 -11.39 14.57 -3.48
CA ASP A 31 -12.31 14.05 -4.50
C ASP A 31 -11.81 12.69 -5.04
N VAL A 32 -12.08 11.63 -4.29
CA VAL A 32 -11.76 10.23 -4.65
C VAL A 32 -13.04 9.41 -4.70
N ALA A 33 -13.13 8.42 -5.60
CA ALA A 33 -14.32 7.54 -5.64
C ALA A 33 -14.35 6.48 -4.54
N GLY A 34 -13.25 6.30 -3.83
CA GLY A 34 -13.12 5.33 -2.78
C GLY A 34 -11.67 5.09 -2.40
N ILE A 35 -11.51 4.22 -1.41
CA ILE A 35 -10.24 3.86 -0.82
C ILE A 35 -10.18 2.34 -0.74
N GLU A 36 -9.03 1.77 -1.09
CA GLU A 36 -8.77 0.38 -0.78
C GLU A 36 -7.73 0.26 0.31
N LEU A 37 -8.11 -0.51 1.32
CA LEU A 37 -7.20 -0.98 2.36
C LEU A 37 -6.59 -2.27 1.90
N VAL A 38 -5.29 -2.25 1.66
CA VAL A 38 -4.58 -3.45 1.24
C VAL A 38 -3.82 -3.97 2.43
N GLU A 39 -4.26 -5.15 2.92
CA GLU A 39 -3.45 -5.93 3.82
C GLU A 39 -2.27 -6.51 3.04
N LEU A 40 -1.05 -6.18 3.48
CA LEU A 40 0.14 -6.73 2.86
C LEU A 40 0.21 -8.23 3.18
N PRO A 41 0.31 -9.13 2.18
CA PRO A 41 0.40 -10.57 2.40
C PRO A 41 1.80 -10.95 2.90
N ILE A 42 2.12 -10.58 4.13
CA ILE A 42 3.45 -10.69 4.72
C ILE A 42 3.55 -12.01 5.49
N ALA A 43 4.49 -12.86 5.10
CA ALA A 43 4.82 -14.05 5.87
C ALA A 43 5.39 -13.65 7.25
N ALA A 44 5.09 -14.43 8.29
CA ALA A 44 5.50 -14.14 9.67
C ALA A 44 7.00 -13.77 9.84
N PRO A 45 7.97 -14.38 9.13
CA PRO A 45 9.38 -13.97 9.20
C PRO A 45 9.64 -12.56 8.67
N VAL A 46 8.98 -12.16 7.57
CA VAL A 46 9.08 -10.81 7.00
C VAL A 46 8.42 -9.81 7.96
N PHE A 47 7.28 -10.17 8.54
CA PHE A 47 6.60 -9.32 9.53
C PHE A 47 7.48 -9.09 10.76
N HIS A 48 8.15 -10.14 11.25
CA HIS A 48 9.09 -10.04 12.36
C HIS A 48 10.30 -9.15 12.02
N ALA A 49 10.88 -9.31 10.83
CA ALA A 49 12.00 -8.49 10.36
C ALA A 49 11.61 -7.01 10.25
N LEU A 50 10.36 -6.72 9.87
CA LEU A 50 9.82 -5.37 9.75
C LEU A 50 9.54 -4.68 11.09
N ARG A 51 9.43 -5.42 12.20
CA ARG A 51 9.03 -4.81 13.48
C ARG A 51 9.98 -3.73 13.96
N LYS A 52 11.28 -4.02 13.90
CA LYS A 52 12.32 -3.11 14.38
C LYS A 52 12.48 -1.85 13.52
N PRO A 53 12.59 -1.93 12.18
CA PRO A 53 12.72 -0.74 11.34
C PRO A 53 11.44 0.11 11.30
N LEU A 54 10.26 -0.49 11.45
CA LEU A 54 8.98 0.21 11.41
C LEU A 54 8.41 0.57 12.79
N ALA A 55 9.16 0.32 13.88
CA ALA A 55 8.72 0.52 15.26
C ALA A 55 7.33 -0.10 15.56
N VAL A 56 7.05 -1.29 14.99
CA VAL A 56 5.77 -1.98 15.11
C VAL A 56 5.65 -2.61 16.51
N PRO A 57 4.58 -2.32 17.26
CA PRO A 57 4.35 -2.93 18.56
C PRO A 57 4.01 -4.42 18.44
N ALA A 58 4.27 -5.19 19.50
CA ALA A 58 4.20 -6.65 19.46
C ALA A 58 2.77 -7.21 19.27
N ASP A 59 1.76 -6.40 19.58
CA ASP A 59 0.32 -6.69 19.45
C ASP A 59 -0.26 -6.33 18.08
N ALA A 60 0.51 -5.70 17.18
CA ALA A 60 0.07 -5.43 15.82
C ALA A 60 -0.13 -6.75 15.05
N VAL A 61 -1.31 -6.87 14.42
CA VAL A 61 -1.74 -8.09 13.72
C VAL A 61 -1.54 -8.03 12.19
N GLY A 62 -1.20 -6.86 11.64
CA GLY A 62 -0.99 -6.69 10.20
C GLY A 62 -0.32 -5.36 9.84
N LEU A 63 0.17 -5.26 8.60
CA LEU A 63 0.63 -4.02 7.97
C LEU A 63 -0.35 -3.66 6.87
N TYR A 64 -0.81 -2.42 6.87
CA TYR A 64 -1.81 -1.94 5.94
C TYR A 64 -1.29 -0.72 5.21
N ASP A 65 -1.68 -0.60 3.95
CA ASP A 65 -1.47 0.63 3.21
C ASP A 65 -2.76 1.14 2.58
N VAL A 66 -2.74 2.44 2.28
CA VAL A 66 -3.87 3.18 1.75
C VAL A 66 -3.64 3.51 0.29
N PHE A 67 -4.61 3.14 -0.54
CA PHE A 67 -4.59 3.47 -1.96
C PHE A 67 -5.89 4.18 -2.37
N PRO A 68 -5.83 5.48 -2.68
CA PRO A 68 -6.95 6.18 -3.30
C PRO A 68 -7.15 5.63 -4.72
N LEU A 69 -8.38 5.25 -5.02
CA LEU A 69 -8.73 4.72 -6.33
C LEU A 69 -9.18 5.84 -7.27
N ALA A 70 -8.74 5.73 -8.52
CA ALA A 70 -9.26 6.56 -9.59
C ALA A 70 -10.76 6.34 -9.78
N SER A 71 -11.53 7.41 -9.92
CA SER A 71 -13.00 7.36 -9.93
C SER A 71 -13.62 6.61 -11.11
N HIS A 72 -12.86 6.48 -12.18
CA HIS A 72 -13.21 5.78 -13.40
C HIS A 72 -12.78 4.30 -13.39
N LEU A 73 -12.19 3.80 -12.29
CA LEU A 73 -11.65 2.45 -12.24
C LEU A 73 -12.74 1.37 -12.14
N LYS A 74 -12.68 0.42 -13.08
CA LYS A 74 -13.51 -0.79 -13.07
C LYS A 74 -13.29 -1.59 -11.78
N PRO A 75 -14.35 -2.08 -11.13
CA PRO A 75 -14.24 -2.86 -9.89
C PRO A 75 -13.28 -4.06 -9.98
N GLU A 76 -13.21 -4.74 -11.13
CA GLU A 76 -12.34 -5.91 -11.32
C GLU A 76 -10.84 -5.61 -11.19
N TYR A 77 -10.40 -4.37 -11.42
CA TYR A 77 -8.98 -4.00 -11.37
C TYR A 77 -8.56 -3.42 -10.02
N ARG A 78 -9.50 -3.06 -9.15
CA ARG A 78 -9.23 -2.47 -7.84
C ARG A 78 -8.39 -3.39 -6.96
N LYS A 79 -8.79 -4.67 -6.90
CA LYS A 79 -8.11 -5.69 -6.09
C LYS A 79 -6.66 -5.90 -6.54
N ILE A 80 -6.43 -6.07 -7.84
CA ILE A 80 -5.08 -6.32 -8.37
C ILE A 80 -4.20 -5.06 -8.30
N ALA A 81 -4.78 -3.86 -8.50
CA ALA A 81 -4.06 -2.60 -8.28
C ALA A 81 -3.58 -2.48 -6.83
N GLY A 82 -4.47 -2.73 -5.87
CA GLY A 82 -4.12 -2.74 -4.46
C GLY A 82 -3.03 -3.75 -4.13
N GLN A 83 -3.18 -5.01 -4.55
CA GLN A 83 -2.16 -6.04 -4.34
C GLN A 83 -0.81 -5.69 -4.97
N PHE A 84 -0.81 -5.12 -6.17
CA PHE A 84 0.41 -4.71 -6.85
C PHE A 84 1.15 -3.62 -6.08
N LEU A 85 0.44 -2.58 -5.63
CA LEU A 85 1.06 -1.48 -4.89
C LEU A 85 1.55 -1.93 -3.50
N ALA A 86 0.82 -2.85 -2.87
CA ALA A 86 1.27 -3.56 -1.67
C ALA A 86 2.57 -4.35 -1.90
N ALA A 87 2.67 -5.06 -3.03
CA ALA A 87 3.88 -5.78 -3.41
C ALA A 87 5.05 -4.82 -3.69
N GLU A 88 4.77 -3.70 -4.37
CA GLU A 88 5.74 -2.65 -4.67
C GLU A 88 6.36 -2.08 -3.39
N ALA A 89 5.53 -1.77 -2.38
CA ALA A 89 6.02 -1.32 -1.08
C ALA A 89 6.95 -2.34 -0.40
N LEU A 90 6.62 -3.64 -0.47
CA LEU A 90 7.47 -4.69 0.11
C LEU A 90 8.79 -4.87 -0.66
N TRP A 91 8.76 -4.82 -1.99
CA TRP A 91 9.96 -4.87 -2.81
C TRP A 91 10.87 -3.66 -2.55
N THR A 92 10.30 -2.46 -2.40
CA THR A 92 11.07 -1.26 -2.02
C THR A 92 11.72 -1.44 -0.64
N MET A 93 11.04 -2.02 0.35
CA MET A 93 11.64 -2.31 1.66
C MET A 93 12.76 -3.36 1.57
N GLU A 94 12.61 -4.36 0.70
CA GLU A 94 13.63 -5.36 0.42
C GLU A 94 14.88 -4.73 -0.20
N GLU A 95 14.70 -3.90 -1.23
CA GLU A 95 15.78 -3.16 -1.92
C GLU A 95 16.51 -2.20 -0.98
N GLN A 96 15.81 -1.58 -0.04
CA GLN A 96 16.38 -0.72 1.00
C GLN A 96 17.09 -1.52 2.11
N GLY A 97 17.07 -2.85 2.08
CA GLY A 97 17.68 -3.72 3.08
C GLY A 97 16.96 -3.74 4.42
N LEU A 98 15.75 -3.17 4.51
CA LEU A 98 14.96 -3.09 5.73
C LEU A 98 14.47 -4.47 6.21
N LEU A 99 14.45 -5.45 5.31
CA LEU A 99 14.00 -6.81 5.60
C LEU A 99 15.11 -7.74 6.12
N GLY A 100 16.33 -7.24 6.31
CA GLY A 100 17.44 -8.03 6.86
C GLY A 100 17.77 -9.29 6.03
N GLY A 101 17.53 -9.25 4.72
CA GLY A 101 17.77 -10.36 3.80
C GLY A 101 16.69 -11.44 3.77
N VAL A 102 15.52 -11.21 4.39
CA VAL A 102 14.37 -12.11 4.24
C VAL A 102 13.73 -11.87 2.86
N PRO A 103 13.69 -12.88 1.97
CA PRO A 103 13.17 -12.71 0.62
C PRO A 103 11.65 -12.52 0.62
N VAL A 104 11.15 -11.56 -0.17
CA VAL A 104 9.70 -11.33 -0.31
C VAL A 104 9.15 -12.06 -1.53
N ASN A 105 8.46 -13.16 -1.29
CA ASN A 105 7.67 -13.85 -2.33
C ASN A 105 6.22 -13.38 -2.30
N VAL A 106 5.92 -12.24 -2.94
CA VAL A 106 4.54 -11.78 -3.11
C VAL A 106 3.88 -12.50 -4.28
N LYS A 107 2.72 -13.11 -4.04
CA LYS A 107 1.86 -13.65 -5.11
C LYS A 107 0.69 -12.72 -5.35
N LEU A 108 0.58 -12.22 -6.57
CA LEU A 108 -0.53 -11.39 -7.03
C LEU A 108 -1.64 -12.26 -7.63
N ASP A 109 -2.89 -11.97 -7.28
CA ASP A 109 -4.07 -12.65 -7.82
C ASP A 109 -4.45 -11.99 -9.16
N VAL A 110 -3.70 -12.35 -10.21
CA VAL A 110 -3.84 -11.74 -11.53
C VAL A 110 -5.05 -12.28 -12.29
N PRO A 111 -5.78 -11.44 -13.05
CA PRO A 111 -6.86 -11.90 -13.91
C PRO A 111 -6.40 -12.96 -14.92
N ARG A 112 -7.32 -13.86 -15.30
CA ARG A 112 -7.02 -14.92 -16.25
C ARG A 112 -6.55 -14.33 -17.60
N GLY A 113 -5.38 -14.76 -18.06
CA GLY A 113 -4.79 -14.29 -19.32
C GLY A 113 -3.79 -13.14 -19.16
N TRP A 114 -3.65 -12.56 -17.96
CA TRP A 114 -2.57 -11.63 -17.66
C TRP A 114 -1.26 -12.39 -17.41
N GLN A 115 -0.14 -11.76 -17.76
CA GLN A 115 1.16 -12.25 -17.37
C GLN A 115 1.43 -11.92 -15.90
N SER A 116 2.13 -12.81 -15.20
CA SER A 116 2.47 -12.64 -13.78
C SER A 116 3.72 -11.78 -13.54
N ASP A 117 4.35 -11.28 -14.61
CA ASP A 117 5.52 -10.41 -14.52
C ASP A 117 5.13 -9.03 -13.95
N PRO A 118 5.80 -8.54 -12.90
CA PRO A 118 5.45 -7.26 -12.27
C PRO A 118 5.44 -6.06 -13.21
N LYS A 119 6.36 -5.98 -14.19
CA LYS A 119 6.41 -4.85 -15.13
C LYS A 119 5.20 -4.86 -16.04
N GLN A 120 4.78 -6.05 -16.47
CA GLN A 120 3.61 -6.20 -17.31
C GLN A 120 2.32 -5.92 -16.56
N ILE A 121 2.20 -6.39 -15.32
CA ILE A 121 1.06 -6.06 -14.45
C ILE A 121 0.97 -4.54 -14.28
N HIS A 122 2.08 -3.86 -13.97
CA HIS A 122 2.12 -2.40 -13.89
C HIS A 122 1.65 -1.73 -15.19
N GLN A 123 2.17 -2.16 -16.35
CA GLN A 123 1.75 -1.61 -17.64
C GLN A 123 0.26 -1.78 -17.91
N HIS A 124 -0.31 -2.95 -17.58
CA HIS A 124 -1.73 -3.20 -17.72
C HIS A 124 -2.56 -2.32 -16.77
N LEU A 125 -2.15 -2.18 -15.51
CA LEU A 125 -2.83 -1.33 -14.54
C LEU A 125 -2.84 0.14 -14.98
N VAL A 126 -1.74 0.63 -15.55
CA VAL A 126 -1.70 1.99 -16.12
C VAL A 126 -2.62 2.11 -17.34
N ALA A 127 -2.57 1.14 -18.26
CA ALA A 127 -3.38 1.16 -19.48
C ALA A 127 -4.89 1.13 -19.20
N GLU A 128 -5.31 0.42 -18.16
CA GLU A 128 -6.72 0.34 -17.74
C GLU A 128 -7.16 1.53 -16.85
N GLY A 129 -6.29 2.52 -16.61
CA GLY A 129 -6.58 3.67 -15.74
C GLY A 129 -6.69 3.30 -14.26
N ALA A 130 -6.13 2.16 -13.85
CA ALA A 130 -6.13 1.70 -12.47
C ALA A 130 -5.17 2.47 -11.58
N LEU A 131 -4.13 3.03 -12.19
CA LEU A 131 -3.17 3.92 -11.55
C LEU A 131 -3.30 5.29 -12.20
N ASP A 132 -3.80 6.28 -11.46
CA ASP A 132 -3.83 7.66 -11.94
C ASP A 132 -2.42 8.26 -11.81
N LEU A 133 -1.67 8.19 -12.92
CA LEU A 133 -0.32 8.73 -13.04
C LEU A 133 -0.31 10.21 -13.49
N SER A 134 -1.45 10.89 -13.55
CA SER A 134 -1.48 12.33 -13.80
C SER A 134 -0.80 13.09 -12.66
N GLU A 135 -0.34 14.30 -12.92
CA GLU A 135 0.27 15.15 -11.89
C GLU A 135 -0.68 15.36 -10.70
N SER A 136 -1.96 15.64 -10.97
CA SER A 136 -3.02 15.76 -9.95
C SER A 136 -3.29 14.46 -9.20
N GLY A 137 -3.24 13.31 -9.88
CA GLY A 137 -3.40 12.00 -9.23
C GLY A 137 -2.25 11.70 -8.28
N ILE A 138 -1.02 12.00 -8.69
CA ILE A 138 0.19 11.84 -7.88
C ILE A 138 0.16 12.78 -6.67
N GLU A 139 -0.25 14.04 -6.84
CA GLU A 139 -0.38 14.99 -5.72
C GLU A 139 -1.45 14.55 -4.71
N THR A 140 -2.60 14.08 -5.20
CA THR A 140 -3.69 13.55 -4.36
C THR A 140 -3.23 12.32 -3.58
N TYR A 141 -2.55 11.39 -4.25
CA TYR A 141 -1.94 10.22 -3.61
C TYR A 141 -0.97 10.62 -2.49
N LYS A 142 -0.05 11.55 -2.77
CA LYS A 142 0.93 12.03 -1.79
C LYS A 142 0.27 12.71 -0.59
N ALA A 143 -0.80 13.47 -0.81
CA ALA A 143 -1.54 14.14 0.26
C ALA A 143 -2.23 13.14 1.19
N ILE A 144 -2.97 12.18 0.62
CA ILE A 144 -3.67 11.12 1.39
C ILE A 144 -2.67 10.25 2.14
N LYS A 145 -1.59 9.81 1.48
CA LYS A 145 -0.52 9.04 2.11
C LYS A 145 0.14 9.82 3.27
N SER A 146 0.36 11.12 3.09
CA SER A 146 0.92 11.97 4.16
C SER A 146 -0.03 12.15 5.34
N ALA A 147 -1.34 12.25 5.11
CA ALA A 147 -2.35 12.33 6.17
C ALA A 147 -2.44 11.00 6.95
N TRP A 148 -2.45 9.89 6.21
CA TRP A 148 -2.39 8.54 6.75
C TRP A 148 -1.16 8.32 7.63
N ASP A 149 0.04 8.68 7.16
CA ASP A 149 1.28 8.54 7.95
C ASP A 149 1.27 9.43 9.21
N LYS A 150 0.70 10.64 9.15
CA LYS A 150 0.61 11.54 10.31
C LYS A 150 -0.26 10.96 11.43
N SER A 151 -1.27 10.15 11.10
CA SER A 151 -2.10 9.46 12.10
C SER A 151 -1.28 8.50 12.99
N LEU A 152 -0.11 8.05 12.52
CA LEU A 152 0.82 7.22 13.30
C LEU A 152 1.57 8.02 14.36
N ALA A 153 1.94 9.26 14.05
CA ALA A 153 2.74 10.10 14.94
C ALA A 153 1.93 10.70 16.10
N SER A 154 0.60 10.72 15.98
CA SER A 154 -0.33 11.22 17.00
C SER A 154 -0.91 10.14 17.91
N ALA A 155 -0.69 8.85 17.63
CA ALA A 155 -1.14 7.77 18.50
C ALA A 155 -0.21 7.65 19.71
N PRO A 156 -0.68 7.90 20.96
CA PRO A 156 0.15 7.72 22.14
C PRO A 156 0.57 6.25 22.24
N ILE A 157 1.87 6.04 22.44
CA ILE A 157 2.42 4.75 22.89
C ILE A 157 1.85 4.56 24.30
N SER A 158 0.78 3.76 24.41
CA SER A 158 0.20 3.33 25.68
C SER A 158 0.68 1.92 25.98
#